data_AF-A0A969MG28-F1
#
_entry.id   AF-A0A969MG28-F1
#
_cell.length_a   1.000
_cell.length_b   1.000
_cell.length_c   1.000
_cell.angle_alpha   90.00
_cell.angle_beta   90.00
_cell.angle_gamma   90.00
#
_symmetry.space_group_name_H-M   'P 1'
#
loop_
_entity.id
_entity.type
_entity.pdbx_description
1 polymer ?
#
loop_
_entity_poly.entity_id
_entity_poly.type
_entity_poly.pdbx_seq_one_letter_code
_entity_poly.pdbx_strand_id
1 'polypeptide(L)'
;MSKVILVTGPARSGKSEWAETLANQSSKKVVYIATALLSPDDKQWQQRIIQHRNRRPQSWITLEVPFELSATLADAKPNDIILVDSLGTWVANFVEQDDSSWLNIAEEFLETVQLVAAPMIFVAEETGWGVVPAYPVGQTFRDRLGSLTRKLGIISQTTYLVTGGHVLNLSVLGTRLPS
;
A
#
# COMPACT_ATOMS: atom_id res chain seq x y z
N MET A 1 -11.11 -9.15 -12.39
CA MET A 1 -10.10 -8.77 -11.38
C MET A 1 -10.84 -8.30 -10.14
N SER A 2 -10.36 -8.63 -8.94
CA SER A 2 -10.91 -8.13 -7.67
C SER A 2 -10.91 -6.60 -7.63
N LYS A 3 -11.91 -6.00 -6.96
CA LYS A 3 -12.03 -4.54 -6.83
C LYS A 3 -10.90 -3.97 -5.96
N VAL A 4 -10.57 -4.65 -4.88
CA VAL A 4 -9.52 -4.27 -3.92
C VAL A 4 -8.65 -5.49 -3.65
N ILE A 5 -7.36 -5.34 -3.93
CA ILE A 5 -6.32 -6.33 -3.66
C ILE A 5 -5.34 -5.74 -2.65
N LEU A 6 -5.01 -6.51 -1.62
CA LEU A 6 -3.94 -6.20 -0.67
C LEU A 6 -2.76 -7.15 -0.91
N VAL A 7 -1.56 -6.59 -1.08
CA VAL A 7 -0.30 -7.33 -1.17
C VAL A 7 0.55 -6.96 0.04
N THR A 8 0.71 -7.88 0.97
CA THR A 8 1.46 -7.66 2.22
C THR A 8 2.69 -8.57 2.29
N GLY A 9 3.69 -8.17 3.08
CA GLY A 9 4.87 -8.99 3.34
C GLY A 9 6.03 -8.21 3.96
N PRO A 10 7.10 -8.88 4.41
CA PRO A 10 8.26 -8.20 4.97
C PRO A 10 9.00 -7.36 3.92
N ALA A 11 9.90 -6.49 4.38
CA ALA A 11 10.77 -5.73 3.50
C ALA A 11 11.58 -6.66 2.58
N ARG A 12 11.75 -6.26 1.31
CA ARG A 12 12.49 -7.03 0.29
C ARG A 12 11.94 -8.43 -0.02
N SER A 13 10.67 -8.70 0.29
CA SER A 13 10.01 -9.97 -0.02
C SER A 13 9.67 -10.18 -1.51
N GLY A 14 9.60 -9.11 -2.30
CA GLY A 14 9.04 -9.12 -3.67
C GLY A 14 7.62 -8.58 -3.77
N LYS A 15 7.04 -8.03 -2.68
CA LYS A 15 5.65 -7.52 -2.66
C LYS A 15 5.32 -6.51 -3.78
N SER A 16 6.20 -5.54 -4.02
CA SER A 16 6.02 -4.57 -5.11
C SER A 16 6.07 -5.21 -6.50
N GLU A 17 6.92 -6.20 -6.72
CA GLU A 17 7.01 -6.92 -8.00
C GLU A 17 5.74 -7.70 -8.30
N TRP A 18 5.20 -8.35 -7.28
CA TRP A 18 3.92 -9.05 -7.41
C TRP A 18 2.77 -8.08 -7.69
N ALA A 19 2.71 -6.95 -6.96
CA ALA A 19 1.70 -5.93 -7.18
C ALA A 19 1.78 -5.31 -8.60
N GLU A 20 3.00 -5.07 -9.11
CA GLU A 20 3.21 -4.60 -10.47
C GLU A 20 2.81 -5.65 -11.53
N THR A 21 3.07 -6.93 -11.26
CA THR A 21 2.63 -8.05 -12.11
C THR A 21 1.11 -8.07 -12.22
N LEU A 22 0.40 -7.96 -11.09
CA LEU A 22 -1.06 -7.89 -11.07
C LEU A 22 -1.59 -6.67 -11.83
N ALA A 23 -0.97 -5.50 -11.66
CA ALA A 23 -1.36 -4.28 -12.37
C ALA A 23 -1.22 -4.44 -13.89
N ASN A 24 -0.12 -5.02 -14.37
CA ASN A 24 0.12 -5.28 -15.79
C ASN A 24 -0.90 -6.28 -16.39
N GLN A 25 -1.30 -7.30 -15.62
CA GLN A 25 -2.29 -8.29 -16.06
C GLN A 25 -3.72 -7.75 -16.17
N SER A 26 -4.00 -6.55 -15.66
CA SER A 26 -5.35 -5.96 -15.66
C SER A 26 -5.83 -5.51 -17.05
N SER A 27 -4.91 -5.31 -18.00
CA SER A 27 -5.16 -4.64 -19.29
C SER A 27 -5.80 -3.24 -19.17
N LYS A 28 -5.78 -2.64 -17.99
CA LYS A 28 -6.26 -1.28 -17.71
C LYS A 28 -5.13 -0.26 -17.75
N LYS A 29 -5.49 1.02 -17.74
CA LYS A 29 -4.53 2.11 -17.58
C LYS A 29 -4.00 2.11 -16.14
N VAL A 30 -2.71 1.89 -15.96
CA VAL A 30 -2.11 1.83 -14.62
C VAL A 30 -1.77 3.24 -14.12
N VAL A 31 -2.25 3.57 -12.93
CA VAL A 31 -1.85 4.75 -12.15
C VAL A 31 -1.11 4.26 -10.92
N TYR A 32 0.19 4.43 -10.91
CA TYR A 32 1.06 4.14 -9.77
C TYR A 32 1.09 5.35 -8.84
N ILE A 33 0.85 5.14 -7.54
CA ILE A 33 0.92 6.16 -6.50
C ILE A 33 2.09 5.85 -5.58
N ALA A 34 3.11 6.70 -5.62
CA ALA A 34 4.23 6.72 -4.70
C ALA A 34 3.87 7.58 -3.48
N THR A 35 3.92 7.02 -2.27
CA THR A 35 3.49 7.72 -1.05
C THR A 35 4.65 8.17 -0.17
N ALA A 36 5.89 7.86 -0.54
CA ALA A 36 7.05 8.28 0.24
C ALA A 36 7.38 9.75 0.00
N LEU A 37 7.80 10.45 1.05
CA LEU A 37 8.45 11.75 0.91
C LEU A 37 9.79 11.59 0.18
N LEU A 38 10.02 12.41 -0.84
CA LEU A 38 11.32 12.48 -1.49
C LEU A 38 12.30 13.20 -0.56
N SER A 39 13.29 12.47 -0.06
CA SER A 39 14.47 13.06 0.56
C SER A 39 15.55 13.23 -0.51
N PRO A 40 15.86 14.47 -0.96
CA PRO A 40 16.87 14.71 -1.99
C PRO A 40 18.29 14.33 -1.53
N ASP A 41 18.53 14.28 -0.22
CA ASP A 41 19.86 14.03 0.35
C ASP A 41 20.23 12.55 0.49
N ASP A 42 19.27 11.62 0.34
CA ASP A 42 19.54 10.18 0.41
C ASP A 42 19.83 9.59 -0.97
N LYS A 43 21.11 9.50 -1.33
CA LYS A 43 21.55 8.92 -2.61
C LYS A 43 21.14 7.45 -2.80
N GLN A 44 21.05 6.65 -1.73
CA GLN A 44 20.60 5.26 -1.84
C GLN A 44 19.10 5.18 -2.14
N TRP A 45 18.32 6.06 -1.50
CA TRP A 45 16.90 6.23 -1.78
C TRP A 45 16.63 6.65 -3.23
N GLN A 46 17.40 7.62 -3.74
CA GLN A 46 17.32 8.08 -5.13
C GLN A 46 17.60 6.96 -6.14
N GLN A 47 18.66 6.17 -5.91
CA GLN A 47 18.97 5.02 -6.78
C GLN A 47 17.86 3.98 -6.80
N ARG A 48 17.21 3.73 -5.65
CA ARG A 48 16.06 2.82 -5.57
C ARG A 48 14.87 3.35 -6.36
N ILE A 49 14.55 4.65 -6.24
CA ILE A 49 13.47 5.26 -7.03
C ILE A 49 13.73 5.09 -8.53
N ILE A 50 14.98 5.34 -8.97
CA ILE A 50 15.34 5.18 -10.39
C ILE A 50 15.16 3.74 -10.85
N GLN A 51 15.65 2.76 -10.08
CA GLN A 51 15.47 1.34 -10.42
C GLN A 51 13.99 0.95 -10.51
N HIS A 52 13.19 1.39 -9.54
CA HIS A 52 11.75 1.13 -9.53
C HIS A 52 11.02 1.82 -10.69
N ARG A 53 11.37 3.06 -11.03
CA ARG A 53 10.84 3.76 -12.22
C ARG A 53 11.21 3.03 -13.50
N ASN A 54 12.46 2.61 -13.66
CA ASN A 54 12.94 1.94 -14.86
C ASN A 54 12.32 0.55 -15.08
N ARG A 55 11.89 -0.13 -14.00
CA ARG A 55 11.20 -1.42 -14.09
C ARG A 55 9.77 -1.28 -14.64
N ARG A 56 9.15 -0.10 -14.50
CA ARG A 56 7.75 0.12 -14.88
C ARG A 56 7.65 0.48 -16.37
N PRO A 57 6.60 0.01 -17.06
CA PRO A 57 6.32 0.47 -18.42
C PRO A 57 6.16 1.98 -18.48
N GLN A 58 6.69 2.62 -19.53
CA GLN A 58 6.54 4.07 -19.77
C GLN A 58 5.07 4.51 -19.95
N SER A 59 4.17 3.56 -20.25
CA SER A 59 2.73 3.81 -20.36
C SER A 59 2.04 4.05 -19.01
N TRP A 60 2.70 3.75 -17.90
CA TRP A 60 2.14 3.96 -16.56
C TRP A 60 2.19 5.43 -16.17
N ILE A 61 1.11 5.92 -15.57
CA ILE A 61 1.12 7.22 -14.91
C ILE A 61 1.69 7.02 -13.51
N THR A 62 2.64 7.86 -13.10
CA THR A 62 3.16 7.89 -11.73
C THR A 62 2.76 9.20 -11.06
N LEU A 63 2.13 9.11 -9.90
CA LEU A 63 1.79 10.24 -9.03
C LEU A 63 2.57 10.12 -7.72
N GLU A 64 3.06 11.25 -7.22
CA GLU A 64 3.71 11.34 -5.91
C GLU A 64 2.70 11.97 -4.93
N VAL A 65 2.19 11.16 -4.00
CA VAL A 65 1.08 11.52 -3.12
C VAL A 65 1.41 11.12 -1.68
N PRO A 66 2.24 11.90 -0.98
CA PRO A 66 2.64 11.59 0.38
C PRO A 66 1.51 11.74 1.41
N PHE A 67 0.54 12.63 1.15
CA PHE A 67 -0.51 12.96 2.13
C PHE A 67 -1.93 12.74 1.57
N GLU A 68 -2.25 13.35 0.43
CA GLU A 68 -3.60 13.43 -0.18
C GLU A 68 -4.05 12.14 -0.89
N LEU A 69 -3.84 10.98 -0.26
CA LEU A 69 -4.13 9.68 -0.85
C LEU A 69 -5.62 9.48 -1.12
N SER A 70 -6.48 9.78 -0.13
CA SER A 70 -7.94 9.65 -0.27
C SER A 70 -8.48 10.49 -1.43
N ALA A 71 -8.12 11.78 -1.47
CA ALA A 71 -8.52 12.66 -2.57
C ALA A 71 -8.04 12.13 -3.94
N THR A 72 -6.80 11.64 -4.03
CA THR A 72 -6.27 11.06 -5.27
C THR A 72 -7.04 9.81 -5.70
N LEU A 73 -7.41 8.93 -4.76
CA LEU A 73 -8.21 7.75 -5.05
C LEU A 73 -9.61 8.12 -5.54
N ALA A 74 -10.23 9.15 -4.96
CA ALA A 74 -11.55 9.64 -5.35
C ALA A 74 -11.61 10.11 -6.82
N ASP A 75 -10.50 10.63 -7.35
CA ASP A 75 -10.40 11.10 -8.72
C ASP A 75 -10.20 10.00 -9.78
N ALA A 76 -9.93 8.76 -9.34
CA ALA A 76 -9.67 7.61 -10.20
C ALA A 76 -10.82 7.31 -11.17
N LYS A 77 -10.51 7.01 -12.44
CA LYS A 77 -11.53 6.69 -13.44
C LYS A 77 -11.82 5.19 -13.48
N PRO A 78 -13.03 4.76 -13.88
CA PRO A 78 -13.38 3.33 -13.93
C PRO A 78 -12.47 2.45 -14.79
N ASN A 79 -11.82 3.04 -15.81
CA ASN A 79 -10.88 2.34 -16.70
C ASN A 79 -9.43 2.33 -16.17
N ASP A 80 -9.16 2.97 -15.04
CA ASP A 80 -7.87 2.92 -14.39
C ASP A 80 -7.73 1.64 -13.54
N ILE A 81 -6.50 1.27 -13.25
CA ILE A 81 -6.16 0.46 -12.08
C ILE A 81 -5.14 1.22 -11.24
N ILE A 82 -5.44 1.37 -9.96
CA ILE A 82 -4.57 2.12 -9.05
C ILE A 82 -3.64 1.14 -8.33
N LEU A 83 -2.35 1.43 -8.31
CA LEU A 83 -1.36 0.70 -7.53
C LEU A 83 -0.72 1.66 -6.53
N VAL A 84 -1.02 1.48 -5.24
CA VAL A 84 -0.43 2.26 -4.15
C VAL A 84 0.73 1.48 -3.55
N ASP A 85 1.94 2.03 -3.64
CA ASP A 85 3.14 1.42 -3.10
C ASP A 85 4.03 2.49 -2.41
N SER A 86 4.02 2.58 -1.07
CA SER A 86 3.36 1.67 -0.10
C SER A 86 2.54 2.35 1.00
N LEU A 87 1.63 1.60 1.62
CA LEU A 87 0.92 2.06 2.81
C LEU A 87 1.86 2.28 4.00
N GLY A 88 2.97 1.56 4.09
CA GLY A 88 3.97 1.81 5.13
C GLY A 88 4.60 3.19 5.00
N THR A 89 5.03 3.59 3.79
CA THR A 89 5.57 4.94 3.59
C THR A 89 4.51 6.03 3.79
N TRP A 90 3.26 5.75 3.43
CA TRP A 90 2.14 6.67 3.71
C TRP A 90 1.92 6.85 5.21
N VAL A 91 1.77 5.76 5.97
CA VAL A 91 1.60 5.79 7.44
C VAL A 91 2.76 6.50 8.14
N ALA A 92 4.00 6.29 7.66
CA ALA A 92 5.19 6.93 8.22
C ALA A 92 5.10 8.47 8.16
N ASN A 93 4.49 9.03 7.12
CA ASN A 93 4.33 10.48 6.97
C ASN A 93 3.39 11.10 8.03
N PHE A 94 2.58 10.28 8.72
CA PHE A 94 1.64 10.72 9.74
C PHE A 94 2.02 10.26 11.15
N VAL A 95 3.20 9.67 11.37
CA VAL A 95 3.57 9.10 12.68
C VAL A 95 3.59 10.14 13.81
N GLU A 96 3.84 11.40 13.49
CA GLU A 96 3.86 12.52 14.44
C GLU A 96 2.48 13.13 14.71
N GLN A 97 1.47 12.78 13.91
CA GLN A 97 0.09 13.24 14.16
C GLN A 97 -0.44 12.61 15.46
N ASP A 98 -1.30 13.35 16.16
CA ASP A 98 -2.03 12.80 17.29
C ASP A 98 -2.99 11.69 16.85
N ASP A 99 -3.42 10.86 17.81
CA ASP A 99 -4.22 9.68 17.51
C ASP A 99 -5.60 10.02 16.93
N SER A 100 -6.21 11.12 17.33
CA SER A 100 -7.53 11.51 16.81
C SER A 100 -7.45 11.93 15.35
N SER A 101 -6.43 12.72 14.98
CA SER A 101 -6.16 13.11 13.60
C SER A 101 -5.84 11.89 12.73
N TRP A 102 -4.99 10.97 13.23
CA TRP A 102 -4.68 9.73 12.51
C TRP A 102 -5.91 8.86 12.26
N LEU A 103 -6.79 8.70 13.27
CA LEU A 103 -8.00 7.89 13.13
C LEU A 103 -8.92 8.45 12.04
N ASN A 104 -9.13 9.78 12.01
CA ASN A 104 -9.92 10.42 10.97
C ASN A 104 -9.34 10.18 9.57
N ILE A 105 -8.03 10.34 9.41
CA ILE A 105 -7.32 10.11 8.13
C ILE A 105 -7.47 8.65 7.68
N ALA A 106 -7.29 7.70 8.60
CA ALA A 106 -7.41 6.27 8.30
C ALA A 106 -8.85 5.86 7.96
N GLU A 107 -9.85 6.44 8.63
CA GLU A 107 -11.26 6.20 8.35
C GLU A 107 -11.67 6.76 6.99
N GLU A 108 -11.33 8.02 6.70
CA GLU A 108 -11.58 8.64 5.40
C GLU A 108 -10.96 7.81 4.25
N PHE A 109 -9.74 7.33 4.42
CA PHE A 109 -9.09 6.44 3.46
C PHE A 109 -9.90 5.16 3.24
N LEU A 110 -10.30 4.47 4.30
CA LEU A 110 -11.06 3.21 4.20
C LEU A 110 -12.45 3.40 3.59
N GLU A 111 -13.11 4.53 3.88
CA GLU A 111 -14.39 4.89 3.26
C GLU A 111 -14.22 5.15 1.76
N THR A 112 -13.19 5.92 1.40
CA THR A 112 -12.86 6.24 0.01
C THR A 112 -12.62 4.96 -0.80
N VAL A 113 -11.83 4.02 -0.26
CA VAL A 113 -11.54 2.73 -0.93
C VAL A 113 -12.83 1.95 -1.23
N GLN A 114 -13.84 2.03 -0.38
CA GLN A 114 -15.11 1.33 -0.62
C GLN A 114 -15.94 2.00 -1.71
N LEU A 115 -15.92 3.34 -1.79
CA LEU A 115 -16.72 4.14 -2.72
C LEU A 115 -16.16 4.16 -4.14
N VAL A 116 -14.83 4.18 -4.29
CA VAL A 116 -14.18 4.30 -5.61
C VAL A 116 -14.46 3.06 -6.47
N ALA A 117 -14.86 3.28 -7.72
CA ALA A 117 -15.21 2.20 -8.65
C ALA A 117 -14.00 1.55 -9.33
N ALA A 118 -12.88 2.28 -9.45
CA ALA A 118 -11.65 1.78 -10.03
C ALA A 118 -11.07 0.62 -9.20
N PRO A 119 -10.54 -0.46 -9.83
CA PRO A 119 -9.80 -1.47 -9.11
C PRO A 119 -8.52 -0.90 -8.50
N MET A 120 -8.17 -1.39 -7.31
CA MET A 120 -7.06 -0.91 -6.52
C MET A 120 -6.20 -2.06 -6.01
N ILE A 121 -4.88 -1.87 -6.02
CA ILE A 121 -3.89 -2.75 -5.43
C ILE A 121 -3.10 -1.93 -4.40
N PHE A 122 -3.09 -2.41 -3.16
CA PHE A 122 -2.35 -1.77 -2.06
C PHE A 122 -1.17 -2.65 -1.65
N VAL A 123 0.01 -2.05 -1.54
CA VAL A 123 1.19 -2.70 -1.00
C VAL A 123 1.39 -2.26 0.45
N ALA A 124 1.58 -3.21 1.36
CA ALA A 124 1.84 -2.93 2.77
C ALA A 124 2.96 -3.81 3.34
N GLU A 125 3.67 -3.31 4.35
CA GLU A 125 4.69 -4.05 5.07
C GLU A 125 4.10 -4.85 6.25
N GLU A 126 4.57 -6.08 6.44
CA GLU A 126 4.41 -6.82 7.69
C GLU A 126 5.55 -6.45 8.65
N THR A 127 5.27 -5.56 9.61
CA THR A 127 6.28 -5.05 10.58
C THR A 127 6.10 -5.62 11.99
N GLY A 128 5.03 -6.38 12.23
CA GLY A 128 4.64 -6.87 13.56
C GLY A 128 5.22 -8.23 13.97
N TRP A 129 6.05 -8.88 13.16
CA TRP A 129 6.53 -10.26 13.43
C TRP A 129 7.79 -10.32 14.30
N GLY A 130 8.36 -9.16 14.63
CA GLY A 130 9.58 -9.03 15.41
C GLY A 130 9.36 -8.57 16.86
N VAL A 131 10.44 -8.10 17.48
CA VAL A 131 10.42 -7.52 18.82
C VAL A 131 9.68 -6.18 18.87
N VAL A 132 9.26 -5.78 20.07
CA VAL A 132 8.68 -4.45 20.29
C VAL A 132 9.74 -3.37 20.01
N PRO A 133 9.44 -2.34 19.19
CA PRO A 133 10.37 -1.24 18.94
C PRO A 133 10.80 -0.54 20.23
N ALA A 134 12.11 -0.25 20.34
CA ALA A 134 12.69 0.41 21.50
C ALA A 134 12.21 1.86 21.69
N TYR A 135 11.72 2.50 20.62
CA TYR A 135 11.29 3.90 20.62
C TYR A 135 9.77 4.00 20.40
N PRO A 136 9.08 4.94 21.09
CA PRO A 136 7.63 5.14 20.96
C PRO A 136 7.18 5.34 19.51
N VAL A 137 7.90 6.16 18.73
CA VAL A 137 7.58 6.43 17.32
C VAL A 137 7.51 5.14 16.47
N GLY A 138 8.38 4.17 16.76
CA GLY A 138 8.37 2.88 16.07
C GLY A 138 7.17 2.01 16.47
N GLN A 139 6.74 2.09 17.74
CA GLN A 139 5.54 1.40 18.21
C GLN A 139 4.29 2.01 17.56
N THR A 140 4.17 3.34 17.56
CA THR A 140 3.10 4.08 16.88
C THR A 140 3.01 3.69 15.41
N PHE A 141 4.13 3.71 14.67
CA PHE A 141 4.16 3.31 13.27
C PHE A 141 3.67 1.86 13.07
N ARG A 142 4.22 0.91 13.84
CA ARG A 142 3.85 -0.51 13.75
C ARG A 142 2.36 -0.72 14.01
N ASP A 143 1.83 -0.11 15.06
CA ASP A 143 0.45 -0.32 15.50
C ASP A 143 -0.54 0.35 14.54
N ARG A 144 -0.22 1.55 14.03
CA ARG A 144 -1.02 2.25 13.00
C ARG A 144 -1.06 1.46 11.68
N LEU A 145 0.09 1.01 11.18
CA LEU A 145 0.16 0.22 9.95
C LEU A 145 -0.56 -1.12 10.11
N GLY A 146 -0.35 -1.82 11.22
CA GLY A 146 -1.02 -3.09 11.49
C GLY A 146 -2.54 -2.95 11.55
N SER A 147 -3.04 -1.93 12.25
CA SER A 147 -4.48 -1.63 12.34
C SER A 147 -5.07 -1.29 10.96
N LEU A 148 -4.42 -0.41 10.20
CA LEU A 148 -4.85 -0.03 8.86
C LEU A 148 -4.88 -1.23 7.90
N THR A 149 -3.78 -1.99 7.82
CA THR A 149 -3.66 -3.17 6.95
C THR A 149 -4.70 -4.23 7.31
N ARG A 150 -4.99 -4.43 8.60
CA ARG A 150 -6.06 -5.34 9.04
C ARG A 150 -7.44 -4.87 8.58
N LYS A 151 -7.79 -3.60 8.79
CA LYS A 151 -9.07 -3.04 8.35
C LYS A 151 -9.21 -3.10 6.82
N LEU A 152 -8.15 -2.78 6.08
CA LEU A 152 -8.10 -2.88 4.62
C LEU A 152 -8.22 -4.34 4.14
N GLY A 153 -7.61 -5.29 4.86
CA GLY A 153 -7.72 -6.71 4.56
C GLY A 153 -9.16 -7.24 4.64
N ILE A 154 -9.98 -6.71 5.55
CA ILE A 154 -11.41 -7.07 5.68
C ILE A 154 -12.20 -6.65 4.43
N ILE A 155 -11.95 -5.44 3.91
CA ILE A 155 -12.64 -4.92 2.71
C ILE A 155 -12.03 -5.41 1.39
N SER A 156 -10.82 -5.97 1.42
CA SER A 156 -10.15 -6.57 0.26
C SER A 156 -10.86 -7.86 -0.18
N GLN A 157 -11.04 -8.05 -1.49
CA GLN A 157 -11.53 -9.35 -1.99
C GLN A 157 -10.39 -10.37 -2.09
N THR A 158 -9.16 -9.89 -2.29
CA THR A 158 -7.98 -10.76 -2.37
C THR A 158 -6.83 -10.18 -1.55
N THR A 159 -6.23 -11.00 -0.70
CA THR A 159 -5.04 -10.65 0.08
C THR A 159 -3.93 -11.64 -0.23
N TYR A 160 -2.76 -11.13 -0.61
CA TYR A 160 -1.56 -11.91 -0.84
C TYR A 160 -0.55 -11.66 0.27
N LEU A 161 0.06 -12.73 0.78
CA LEU A 161 1.29 -12.66 1.55
C LEU A 161 2.46 -13.00 0.62
N VAL A 162 3.45 -12.12 0.54
CA VAL A 162 4.68 -12.34 -0.22
C VAL A 162 5.84 -12.52 0.76
N THR A 163 6.54 -13.64 0.70
CA THR A 163 7.67 -13.93 1.60
C THR A 163 8.70 -14.83 0.91
N GLY A 164 9.98 -14.52 1.08
CA GLY A 164 11.07 -15.29 0.46
C GLY A 164 10.96 -15.44 -1.07
N GLY A 165 10.33 -14.49 -1.77
CA GLY A 165 10.05 -14.60 -3.21
C GLY A 165 8.85 -15.46 -3.60
N HIS A 166 8.14 -16.05 -2.64
CA HIS A 166 6.91 -16.81 -2.86
C HIS A 166 5.68 -15.96 -2.58
N VAL A 167 4.62 -16.21 -3.36
CA VAL A 167 3.33 -15.53 -3.23
C VAL A 167 2.28 -16.51 -2.74
N LEU A 168 1.60 -16.18 -1.65
CA LEU A 168 0.54 -16.97 -1.05
C LEU A 168 -0.78 -16.19 -1.09
N ASN A 169 -1.82 -16.75 -1.70
CA ASN A 169 -3.16 -16.17 -1.69
C ASN A 169 -3.89 -16.53 -0.38
N LEU A 170 -3.87 -15.61 0.58
CA LEU A 170 -4.49 -15.80 1.89
C LEU A 170 -6.02 -15.86 1.79
N SER A 171 -6.63 -15.26 0.78
CA SER A 171 -8.09 -15.31 0.61
C SER A 171 -8.61 -16.67 0.11
N VAL A 172 -7.73 -17.50 -0.45
CA VAL A 172 -8.05 -18.87 -0.87
C VAL A 172 -7.72 -19.88 0.23
N LEU A 173 -6.61 -19.67 0.95
CA LEU A 173 -6.09 -20.63 1.94
C LEU A 173 -6.53 -20.35 3.38
N GLY A 174 -6.85 -19.09 3.68
CA GLY A 174 -7.22 -18.63 5.01
C GLY A 174 -8.73 -18.48 5.19
N THR A 175 -9.14 -18.24 6.43
CA THR A 175 -10.51 -17.85 6.79
C THR A 175 -10.51 -16.38 7.20
N ARG A 176 -11.54 -15.64 6.79
CA ARG A 176 -11.71 -14.25 7.21
C ARG A 176 -12.08 -14.20 8.69
N LEU A 177 -11.46 -13.29 9.44
CA LEU A 177 -11.92 -12.99 10.79
C LEU A 177 -13.33 -12.38 10.71
N PRO A 178 -14.21 -12.65 11.70
CA PRO A 178 -15.47 -11.92 11.83
C PRO A 178 -15.21 -10.41 11.91
N SER A 179 -16.04 -9.65 11.20
CA SER A 179 -16.10 -8.18 11.25
C SER A 179 -16.67 -7.70 12.58
#